data_AF-A0A0C9TB56-F1
#
_entry.id   AF-A0A0C9TB56-F1
#
_cell.length_a   1.000
_cell.length_b   1.000
_cell.length_c   1.000
_cell.angle_alpha   90.00
_cell.angle_beta   90.00
_cell.angle_gamma   90.00
#
_symmetry.space_group_name_H-M   'P 1'
#
loop_
_entity.id
_entity.type
_entity.pdbx_description
1 polymer ?
#
loop_
_entity_poly.entity_id
_entity_poly.type
_entity_poly.pdbx_seq_one_letter_code
_entity_poly.pdbx_strand_id
1 'polypeptide(L)'
;MAIVKLLLLLAMLSGQHYATTAPNARPPSGELRQQARWEVAILWVPVLLKFLFWLWTLSESAVMFAATDYCPAGLSQSIAHYLVRSDDPQRALRHISLLTPAFLVGSVLSIVGCCLRIHCYRALGRMFTYELSIRKDHKLITSGAYAIVRHPSYTGAVAILAGFLLCGLSRHSWLVACSPLFPD
;
A
#
# COMPACT_ATOMS: atom_id res chain seq x y z
N MET A 1 -12.62 0.79 18.46
CA MET A 1 -11.51 1.46 17.74
C MET A 1 -10.66 0.46 16.96
N ALA A 2 -10.14 -0.61 17.57
CA ALA A 2 -9.34 -1.62 16.88
C ALA A 2 -10.02 -2.24 15.63
N ILE A 3 -11.30 -2.62 15.72
CA ILE A 3 -12.03 -3.21 14.58
C ILE A 3 -12.06 -2.26 13.37
N VAL A 4 -12.35 -0.97 13.58
CA VAL A 4 -12.42 0.03 12.50
C VAL A 4 -11.05 0.18 11.82
N LYS A 5 -9.99 0.29 12.61
CA LYS A 5 -8.63 0.39 12.08
C LYS A 5 -8.22 -0.89 11.32
N LEU A 6 -8.61 -2.09 11.78
CA LEU A 6 -8.41 -3.35 11.05
C LEU A 6 -9.15 -3.37 9.70
N LEU A 7 -10.42 -2.94 9.67
CA LEU A 7 -11.19 -2.86 8.43
C LEU A 7 -10.56 -1.90 7.42
N LEU A 8 -10.05 -0.75 7.89
CA LEU A 8 -9.31 0.20 7.05
C LEU A 8 -8.00 -0.40 6.52
N LEU A 9 -7.24 -1.12 7.35
CA LEU A 9 -6.03 -1.82 6.93
C LEU A 9 -6.31 -2.88 5.86
N LEU A 10 -7.37 -3.67 6.01
CA LEU A 10 -7.78 -4.67 5.03
C LEU A 10 -8.24 -4.04 3.70
N ALA A 11 -9.01 -2.95 3.78
CA ALA A 11 -9.41 -2.17 2.60
C ALA A 11 -8.20 -1.57 1.88
N MET A 12 -7.23 -1.04 2.62
CA MET A 12 -5.98 -0.52 2.06
C MET A 12 -5.17 -1.63 1.40
N LEU A 13 -4.93 -2.76 2.10
CA LEU A 13 -4.11 -3.85 1.59
C LEU A 13 -4.65 -4.46 0.31
N SER A 14 -5.97 -4.69 0.25
CA SER A 14 -6.63 -5.20 -0.95
C SER A 14 -6.51 -4.23 -2.12
N GLY A 15 -6.80 -2.94 -1.88
CA GLY A 15 -6.65 -1.87 -2.88
C GLY A 15 -5.21 -1.74 -3.38
N GLN A 16 -4.25 -1.74 -2.47
CA GLN A 16 -2.82 -1.63 -2.76
C GLN A 16 -2.29 -2.85 -3.51
N HIS A 17 -2.70 -4.06 -3.12
CA HIS A 17 -2.32 -5.30 -3.81
C HIS A 17 -2.77 -5.23 -5.27
N TYR A 18 -4.04 -4.88 -5.50
CA TYR A 18 -4.57 -4.81 -6.85
C TYR A 18 -3.94 -3.67 -7.64
N ALA A 19 -3.84 -2.47 -7.04
CA ALA A 19 -3.27 -1.29 -7.68
C ALA A 19 -1.77 -1.43 -7.96
N THR A 20 -1.01 -2.28 -7.27
CA THR A 20 0.42 -2.53 -7.59
C THR A 20 0.64 -3.71 -8.53
N THR A 21 -0.39 -4.52 -8.77
CA THR A 21 -0.33 -5.65 -9.71
C THR A 21 -0.65 -5.18 -11.13
N ALA A 22 0.17 -5.60 -12.09
CA ALA A 22 -0.06 -5.25 -13.49
C ALA A 22 -1.36 -5.90 -14.00
N PRO A 23 -2.30 -5.14 -14.58
CA PRO A 23 -3.58 -5.67 -15.04
C PRO A 23 -3.47 -6.49 -16.34
N ASN A 24 -2.37 -6.34 -17.09
CA ASN A 24 -2.14 -7.01 -18.35
C ASN A 24 -0.76 -7.68 -18.36
N ALA A 25 -0.65 -8.75 -19.14
CA ALA A 25 0.63 -9.40 -19.41
C ALA A 25 1.60 -8.45 -20.14
N ARG A 26 2.89 -8.79 -20.05
CA ARG A 26 3.98 -8.08 -20.73
C ARG A 26 3.71 -7.98 -22.24
N PRO A 27 3.92 -6.81 -22.86
CA PRO A 27 3.83 -6.67 -24.31
C PRO A 27 4.82 -7.58 -25.04
N PRO A 28 4.51 -8.06 -26.25
CA PRO A 28 5.46 -8.79 -27.09
C PRO A 28 6.72 -7.96 -27.34
N SER A 29 7.87 -8.62 -27.48
CA SER A 29 9.18 -7.96 -27.65
C SER A 29 9.23 -6.97 -28.82
N GLY A 30 8.47 -7.21 -29.89
CA GLY A 30 8.38 -6.30 -31.04
C GLY A 30 7.59 -5.00 -30.79
N GLU A 31 6.80 -4.90 -29.72
CA GLU A 31 6.06 -3.69 -29.34
C GLU A 31 6.78 -2.87 -28.24
N LEU A 32 7.84 -3.44 -27.66
CA LEU A 32 8.64 -2.78 -26.64
C LEU A 32 9.59 -1.78 -27.29
N ARG A 33 9.64 -0.57 -26.73
CA ARG A 33 10.72 0.37 -27.04
C ARG A 33 12.04 -0.20 -26.52
N GLN A 34 13.18 0.11 -27.15
CA GLN A 34 14.49 -0.20 -26.57
C GLN A 34 14.57 0.44 -25.18
N GLN A 35 14.70 -0.41 -24.16
CA GLN A 35 14.74 0.00 -22.77
C GLN A 35 16.17 0.16 -22.30
N ALA A 36 16.44 1.21 -21.51
CA ALA A 36 17.70 1.33 -20.80
C ALA A 36 17.76 0.33 -19.63
N ARG A 37 18.96 -0.10 -19.21
CA ARG A 37 19.14 -1.10 -18.12
C ARG A 37 18.45 -0.70 -16.80
N TRP A 38 18.35 0.60 -16.51
CA TRP A 38 17.67 1.10 -15.31
C TRP A 38 16.14 1.07 -15.41
N GLU A 39 15.57 1.10 -16.63
CA GLU A 39 14.12 1.00 -16.83
C GLU A 39 13.61 -0.40 -16.44
N VAL A 40 14.43 -1.43 -16.67
CA VAL A 40 14.15 -2.80 -16.20
C VAL A 40 14.12 -2.87 -14.67
N ALA A 41 14.96 -2.09 -13.98
CA ALA A 41 14.95 -2.03 -12.51
C ALA A 41 13.66 -1.39 -11.98
N ILE A 42 13.11 -0.38 -12.66
CA ILE A 42 11.85 0.27 -12.27
C ILE A 42 10.67 -0.70 -12.26
N LEU A 43 10.70 -1.75 -13.10
CA LEU A 43 9.66 -2.78 -13.11
C LEU A 43 9.60 -3.60 -11.82
N TRP A 44 10.67 -3.60 -11.02
CA TRP A 44 10.70 -4.24 -9.70
C TRP A 44 10.15 -3.36 -8.57
N VAL A 45 10.02 -2.05 -8.79
CA VAL A 45 9.51 -1.12 -7.76
C VAL A 45 8.11 -1.52 -7.27
N PRO A 46 7.13 -1.87 -8.13
CA PRO A 46 5.82 -2.32 -7.68
C PRO A 46 5.86 -3.63 -6.87
N VAL A 47 6.80 -4.52 -7.18
CA VAL A 47 7.00 -5.78 -6.44
C VAL A 47 7.51 -5.49 -5.03
N LEU A 48 8.54 -4.63 -4.93
CA LEU A 48 9.08 -4.18 -3.65
C LEU A 48 8.02 -3.45 -2.82
N LEU A 49 7.29 -2.49 -3.42
CA LEU A 49 6.22 -1.77 -2.73
C LEU A 49 5.12 -2.72 -2.25
N LYS A 50 4.72 -3.69 -3.06
CA LYS A 50 3.75 -4.72 -2.66
C LYS A 50 4.24 -5.50 -1.45
N PHE A 51 5.50 -5.94 -1.46
CA PHE A 51 6.10 -6.62 -0.31
C PHE A 51 6.07 -5.74 0.96
N LEU A 52 6.46 -4.47 0.84
CA LEU A 52 6.44 -3.51 1.97
C LEU A 52 5.02 -3.27 2.50
N PHE A 53 4.02 -3.11 1.62
CA PHE A 53 2.62 -2.95 2.02
C PHE A 53 2.10 -4.18 2.77
N TRP A 54 2.42 -5.38 2.27
CA TRP A 54 2.05 -6.63 2.93
C TRP A 54 2.72 -6.78 4.29
N LEU A 55 4.05 -6.60 4.36
CA LEU A 55 4.80 -6.72 5.60
C LEU A 55 4.27 -5.75 6.65
N TRP A 56 4.14 -4.47 6.31
CA TRP A 56 3.63 -3.47 7.25
C TRP A 56 2.20 -3.79 7.70
N THR A 57 1.29 -4.11 6.77
CA THR A 57 -0.12 -4.36 7.13
C THR A 57 -0.28 -5.62 7.98
N LEU A 58 0.48 -6.67 7.69
CA LEU A 58 0.45 -7.90 8.49
C LEU A 58 0.99 -7.66 9.89
N SER A 59 2.12 -6.95 10.03
CA SER A 59 2.68 -6.63 11.35
C SER A 59 1.74 -5.73 12.16
N GLU A 60 1.21 -4.67 11.55
CA GLU A 60 0.25 -3.76 12.20
C GLU A 60 -1.02 -4.53 12.62
N SER A 61 -1.56 -5.40 11.76
CA SER A 61 -2.76 -6.20 12.07
C SER A 61 -2.50 -7.23 13.17
N ALA A 62 -1.32 -7.87 13.19
CA ALA A 62 -0.95 -8.84 14.23
C ALA A 62 -0.85 -8.17 15.60
N VAL A 63 -0.18 -7.01 15.67
CA VAL A 63 -0.05 -6.24 16.92
C VAL A 63 -1.40 -5.67 17.37
N MET A 64 -2.24 -5.23 16.43
CA MET A 64 -3.62 -4.84 16.74
C MET A 64 -4.45 -6.00 17.27
N PHE A 65 -4.33 -7.20 16.71
CA PHE A 65 -5.02 -8.38 17.21
C PHE A 65 -4.58 -8.72 18.64
N ALA A 66 -3.28 -8.66 18.92
CA ALA A 66 -2.72 -8.86 20.26
C ALA A 66 -3.22 -7.83 21.30
N ALA A 67 -3.66 -6.65 20.85
CA ALA A 67 -4.23 -5.61 21.70
C ALA A 67 -5.74 -5.79 21.99
N THR A 68 -6.42 -6.75 21.36
CA THR A 68 -7.85 -7.01 21.59
C THR A 68 -8.09 -8.03 22.69
N ASP A 69 -9.21 -7.89 23.40
CA ASP A 69 -9.65 -8.83 24.46
C ASP A 69 -9.95 -10.25 23.92
N TYR A 70 -10.06 -10.40 22.60
CA TYR A 70 -10.28 -11.68 21.94
C TYR A 70 -9.01 -12.52 21.79
N CYS A 71 -7.82 -11.94 21.97
CA CYS A 71 -6.57 -12.66 21.79
C CYS A 71 -6.19 -13.47 23.03
N PRO A 72 -5.92 -14.78 22.92
CA PRO A 72 -5.43 -15.58 24.04
C PRO A 72 -4.13 -14.99 24.62
N ALA A 73 -4.00 -14.97 25.96
CA ALA A 73 -2.87 -14.34 26.64
C ALA A 73 -1.50 -14.85 26.16
N GLY A 74 -1.35 -16.16 25.93
CA GLY A 74 -0.09 -16.73 25.44
C GLY A 74 0.26 -16.32 24.00
N LEU A 75 -0.74 -16.10 23.14
CA LEU A 75 -0.53 -15.62 21.78
C LEU A 75 -0.19 -14.12 21.78
N SER A 76 -0.89 -13.32 22.59
CA SER A 76 -0.60 -11.89 22.76
C SER A 76 0.84 -11.68 23.26
N GLN A 77 1.31 -12.47 24.24
CA GLN A 77 2.69 -12.43 24.71
C GLN A 77 3.71 -12.82 23.63
N SER A 78 3.40 -13.85 22.83
CA SER A 78 4.27 -14.26 21.72
C SER A 78 4.40 -13.18 20.66
N ILE A 79 3.27 -12.56 20.28
CA ILE A 79 3.24 -11.43 19.33
C ILE A 79 4.04 -10.25 19.90
N ALA A 80 3.83 -9.90 21.17
CA ALA A 80 4.58 -8.84 21.82
C ALA A 80 6.09 -9.12 21.82
N HIS A 81 6.50 -10.35 22.15
CA HIS A 81 7.92 -10.73 22.18
C HIS A 81 8.63 -10.56 20.83
N TYR A 82 7.97 -10.93 19.72
CA TYR A 82 8.59 -10.87 18.38
C TYR A 82 8.38 -9.54 17.65
N LEU A 83 7.24 -8.88 17.84
CA LEU A 83 6.83 -7.72 17.06
C LEU A 83 6.83 -6.41 17.85
N VAL A 84 6.94 -6.43 19.19
CA VAL A 84 6.93 -5.24 20.03
C VAL A 84 8.25 -5.11 20.76
N ARG A 85 9.10 -4.19 20.30
CA ARG A 85 10.30 -3.78 21.03
C ARG A 85 9.95 -2.53 21.84
N SER A 86 9.49 -2.70 23.07
CA SER A 86 9.21 -1.61 24.00
C SER A 86 9.36 -2.09 25.45
N ASP A 87 9.78 -1.21 26.35
CA ASP A 87 9.91 -1.49 27.79
C ASP A 87 8.57 -1.83 28.45
N ASP A 88 7.46 -1.32 27.89
CA ASP A 88 6.09 -1.64 28.31
C ASP A 88 5.23 -2.08 27.09
N PRO A 89 5.22 -3.38 26.77
CA PRO A 89 4.47 -3.90 25.63
C PRO A 89 2.97 -3.65 25.71
N GLN A 90 2.38 -3.64 26.90
CA GLN A 90 0.94 -3.43 27.07
C GLN A 90 0.55 -1.99 26.75
N ARG A 91 1.39 -1.03 27.17
CA ARG A 91 1.20 0.38 26.82
C ARG A 91 1.38 0.62 25.31
N ALA A 92 2.38 -0.01 24.68
CA ALA A 92 2.59 0.09 23.24
C ALA A 92 1.38 -0.45 22.45
N LEU A 93 0.82 -1.59 22.86
CA LEU A 93 -0.38 -2.19 22.26
C LEU A 93 -1.61 -1.26 22.36
N ARG A 94 -1.82 -0.60 23.51
CA ARG A 94 -2.89 0.39 23.67
C ARG A 94 -2.68 1.62 22.80
N HIS A 95 -1.44 2.10 22.67
CA HIS A 95 -1.12 3.25 21.82
C HIS A 95 -1.40 2.97 20.33
N ILE A 96 -1.06 1.78 19.84
CA ILE A 96 -1.31 1.39 18.44
C ILE A 96 -2.80 1.25 18.14
N SER A 97 -3.62 0.91 19.14
CA SER A 97 -5.06 0.75 18.99
C SER A 97 -5.81 2.05 18.70
N LEU A 98 -5.15 3.21 18.86
CA LEU A 98 -5.75 4.52 18.67
C LEU A 98 -5.91 4.87 17.18
N LEU A 99 -7.11 5.33 16.82
CA LEU A 99 -7.39 5.94 15.52
C LEU A 99 -6.97 7.40 15.56
N THR A 100 -5.87 7.71 14.90
CA THR A 100 -5.39 9.09 14.78
C THR A 100 -5.96 9.77 13.53
N PRO A 101 -6.11 11.11 13.53
CA PRO A 101 -6.46 11.84 12.32
C PRO A 101 -5.50 11.58 11.15
N ALA A 102 -4.20 11.46 11.45
CA ALA A 102 -3.17 11.14 10.45
C ALA A 102 -3.43 9.77 9.80
N PHE A 103 -3.77 8.75 10.60
CA PHE A 103 -4.13 7.43 10.08
C PHE A 103 -5.38 7.50 9.20
N LEU A 104 -6.44 8.19 9.64
CA LEU A 104 -7.67 8.33 8.85
C LEU A 104 -7.43 9.02 7.51
N VAL A 105 -6.70 10.15 7.52
CA VAL A 105 -6.35 10.88 6.30
C VAL A 105 -5.48 10.01 5.39
N GLY A 106 -4.48 9.30 5.95
CA GLY A 106 -3.61 8.42 5.19
C GLY A 106 -4.35 7.24 4.56
N SER A 107 -5.27 6.63 5.30
CA SER A 107 -6.13 5.55 4.79
C SER A 107 -7.04 6.02 3.67
N VAL A 108 -7.73 7.15 3.84
CA VAL A 108 -8.60 7.72 2.81
C VAL A 108 -7.80 8.07 1.56
N LEU A 109 -6.66 8.75 1.73
CA LEU A 109 -5.79 9.12 0.62
C LEU A 109 -5.29 7.89 -0.16
N SER A 110 -4.89 6.83 0.56
CA SER A 110 -4.45 5.58 -0.05
C SER A 110 -5.57 4.88 -0.82
N ILE A 111 -6.75 4.77 -0.22
CA ILE A 111 -7.93 4.15 -0.85
C ILE A 111 -8.34 4.92 -2.11
N VAL A 112 -8.42 6.25 -2.05
CA VAL A 112 -8.73 7.10 -3.20
C VAL A 112 -7.69 6.93 -4.30
N GLY A 113 -6.40 6.87 -3.95
CA GLY A 113 -5.31 6.60 -4.89
C GLY A 113 -5.44 5.23 -5.57
N CYS A 114 -5.86 4.20 -4.83
CA CYS A 114 -6.14 2.87 -5.36
C CYS A 114 -7.32 2.92 -6.34
N CYS A 115 -8.44 3.53 -5.96
CA CYS A 115 -9.61 3.69 -6.82
C CYS A 115 -9.26 4.42 -8.14
N LEU A 116 -8.43 5.47 -8.06
CA LEU A 116 -7.97 6.20 -9.24
C LEU A 116 -7.11 5.32 -10.16
N ARG A 117 -6.17 4.53 -9.62
CA ARG A 117 -5.39 3.57 -10.42
C ARG A 117 -6.28 2.51 -11.07
N ILE A 118 -7.24 1.97 -10.32
CA ILE A 118 -8.19 0.97 -10.84
C ILE A 118 -9.02 1.56 -11.98
N HIS A 119 -9.49 2.81 -11.82
CA HIS A 119 -10.18 3.52 -12.89
C HIS A 119 -9.30 3.64 -14.14
N CYS A 120 -8.02 3.99 -13.98
CA CYS A 120 -7.07 4.06 -15.09
C CYS A 120 -6.86 2.71 -15.78
N TYR A 121 -6.79 1.61 -15.02
CA TYR A 121 -6.68 0.26 -15.57
C TYR A 121 -7.89 -0.08 -16.44
N ARG A 122 -9.10 0.28 -15.98
CA ARG A 122 -10.35 0.04 -16.71
C ARG A 122 -10.47 0.94 -17.94
N ALA A 123 -10.06 2.20 -17.85
CA ALA A 123 -10.13 3.17 -18.94
C ALA A 123 -9.16 2.84 -20.09
N LEU A 124 -7.92 2.43 -19.79
CA LEU A 124 -6.93 2.04 -20.80
C LEU A 124 -7.08 0.57 -21.24
N GLY A 125 -7.65 -0.30 -20.40
CA GLY A 125 -7.83 -1.72 -20.70
C GLY A 125 -6.51 -2.39 -21.09
N ARG A 126 -6.49 -3.08 -22.24
CA ARG A 126 -5.30 -3.77 -22.78
C ARG A 126 -4.09 -2.85 -23.07
N MET A 127 -4.33 -1.54 -23.19
CA MET A 127 -3.30 -0.54 -23.46
C MET A 127 -2.55 -0.13 -22.19
N PHE A 128 -3.04 -0.49 -21.00
CA PHE A 128 -2.31 -0.25 -19.76
C PHE A 128 -1.14 -1.24 -19.63
N THR A 129 0.09 -0.75 -19.75
CA THR A 129 1.31 -1.55 -19.59
C THR A 129 2.26 -0.85 -18.63
N TYR A 130 2.97 -1.61 -17.80
CA TYR A 130 4.01 -1.04 -16.92
C TYR A 130 5.26 -0.68 -17.72
N GLU A 131 5.51 -1.42 -18.80
CA GLU A 131 6.56 -1.13 -19.76
C GLU A 131 6.06 -0.16 -20.83
N LEU A 132 6.94 0.77 -21.25
CA LEU A 132 6.65 1.69 -22.33
C LEU A 132 6.58 0.89 -23.65
N SER A 133 5.36 0.75 -24.18
CA SER A 133 5.10 0.00 -25.41
C SER A 133 4.12 0.72 -26.30
N ILE A 134 4.29 0.56 -27.61
CA ILE A 134 3.33 1.04 -28.61
C ILE A 134 2.61 -0.20 -29.15
N ARG A 135 1.44 -0.49 -28.58
CA ARG A 135 0.54 -1.56 -29.03
C ARG A 135 0.08 -1.34 -30.47
N LYS A 136 -0.17 -2.41 -31.22
CA LYS A 136 -1.01 -2.34 -32.43
C LYS A 136 -2.39 -1.77 -32.07
N ASP A 137 -2.90 -0.84 -32.89
CA ASP A 137 -4.14 -0.08 -32.65
C ASP A 137 -4.13 0.77 -31.36
N HIS A 138 -2.99 1.38 -30.99
CA HIS A 138 -2.92 2.29 -29.85
C HIS A 138 -3.91 3.46 -30.04
N LYS A 139 -4.87 3.60 -29.12
CA LYS A 139 -5.83 4.70 -29.11
C LYS A 139 -5.52 5.66 -27.99
N LEU A 140 -5.55 6.96 -28.29
CA LEU A 140 -5.45 7.98 -27.26
C LEU A 140 -6.77 8.03 -26.49
N ILE A 141 -6.73 7.74 -25.18
CA ILE A 141 -7.88 7.87 -24.29
C ILE A 141 -7.84 9.26 -23.64
N THR A 142 -8.87 10.05 -23.87
CA THR A 142 -9.04 11.41 -23.32
C THR A 142 -10.29 11.56 -22.46
N SER A 143 -10.97 10.45 -22.11
CA SER A 143 -12.17 10.44 -21.29
C SER A 143 -11.87 10.18 -19.80
N GLY A 144 -12.82 10.53 -18.92
CA GLY A 144 -12.69 10.32 -17.47
C GLY A 144 -11.53 11.12 -16.87
N ALA A 145 -10.71 10.48 -16.03
CA ALA A 145 -9.56 11.14 -15.40
C ALA A 145 -8.52 11.66 -16.41
N TYR A 146 -8.45 11.07 -17.62
CA TYR A 146 -7.56 11.50 -18.69
C TYR A 146 -7.97 12.82 -19.37
N ALA A 147 -9.21 13.29 -19.14
CA ALA A 147 -9.65 14.62 -19.59
C ALA A 147 -9.03 15.76 -18.77
N ILE A 148 -8.61 15.47 -17.53
CA ILE A 148 -8.12 16.48 -16.57
C ILE A 148 -6.58 16.49 -16.55
N VAL A 149 -5.96 15.31 -16.52
CA VAL A 149 -4.51 15.14 -16.38
C VAL A 149 -4.03 14.04 -17.32
N ARG A 150 -2.82 14.20 -17.89
CA ARG A 150 -2.25 13.22 -18.84
C ARG A 150 -1.88 11.87 -18.21
N HIS A 151 -1.49 11.87 -16.93
CA HIS A 151 -1.03 10.68 -16.21
C HIS A 151 -1.75 10.44 -14.86
N PRO A 152 -3.09 10.25 -14.85
CA PRO A 152 -3.86 10.09 -13.62
C PRO A 152 -3.44 8.85 -12.80
N SER A 153 -2.94 7.80 -13.45
CA SER A 153 -2.44 6.60 -12.77
C SER A 153 -1.20 6.86 -11.91
N TYR A 154 -0.35 7.82 -12.31
CA TYR A 154 0.81 8.24 -11.52
C TYR A 154 0.37 9.08 -10.32
N THR A 155 -0.62 9.97 -10.49
CA THR A 155 -1.25 10.66 -9.36
C THR A 155 -1.80 9.68 -8.34
N GLY A 156 -2.50 8.62 -8.81
CA GLY A 156 -2.99 7.55 -7.95
C GLY A 156 -1.86 6.80 -7.23
N ALA A 157 -0.76 6.48 -7.92
CA ALA A 157 0.41 5.82 -7.31
C ALA A 157 1.05 6.67 -6.20
N VAL A 158 1.22 7.97 -6.45
CA VAL A 158 1.77 8.90 -5.45
C VAL A 158 0.84 9.02 -4.26
N ALA A 159 -0.47 9.10 -4.46
CA ALA A 159 -1.46 9.15 -3.38
C ALA A 159 -1.43 7.87 -2.51
N ILE A 160 -1.30 6.69 -3.13
CA ILE A 160 -1.13 5.41 -2.42
C ILE A 160 0.12 5.44 -1.53
N LEU A 161 1.26 5.85 -2.09
CA LEU A 161 2.52 5.89 -1.36
C LEU A 161 2.48 6.92 -0.23
N ALA A 162 1.96 8.13 -0.49
CA ALA A 162 1.82 9.18 0.52
C ALA A 162 0.88 8.75 1.65
N GLY A 163 -0.26 8.13 1.33
CA GLY A 163 -1.19 7.61 2.32
C GLY A 163 -0.58 6.49 3.17
N PHE A 164 0.15 5.57 2.53
CA PHE A 164 0.91 4.53 3.24
C PHE A 164 1.94 5.12 4.20
N LEU A 165 2.75 6.08 3.75
CA LEU A 165 3.77 6.73 4.59
C LEU A 165 3.13 7.51 5.74
N LEU A 166 2.01 8.20 5.51
CA LEU A 166 1.31 8.93 6.55
C LEU A 166 0.76 7.99 7.64
N CYS A 167 0.28 6.80 7.27
CA CYS A 167 -0.13 5.78 8.22
C CYS A 167 1.08 5.16 8.93
N GLY A 168 2.07 4.69 8.17
CA GLY A 168 3.20 3.91 8.68
C GLY A 168 4.21 4.71 9.48
N LEU A 169 4.43 5.99 9.16
CA LEU A 169 5.34 6.87 9.91
C LEU A 169 4.64 7.61 11.05
N SER A 170 3.38 7.29 11.34
CA SER A 170 2.70 7.83 12.51
C SER A 170 3.26 7.20 13.78
N ARG A 171 3.37 7.99 14.86
CA ARG A 171 3.80 7.51 16.20
C ARG A 171 2.93 6.39 16.79
N HIS A 172 1.79 6.12 16.17
CA HIS A 172 0.81 5.11 16.59
C HIS A 172 0.76 3.93 15.61
N SER A 173 1.73 3.84 14.68
CA SER A 173 1.95 2.66 13.87
C SER A 173 3.00 1.77 14.50
N TRP A 174 2.86 0.48 14.30
CA TRP A 174 3.85 -0.54 14.61
C TRP A 174 5.25 -0.15 14.13
N LEU A 175 5.37 0.43 12.94
CA LEU A 175 6.67 0.76 12.37
C LEU A 175 7.45 1.73 13.25
N VAL A 176 6.81 2.73 13.86
CA VAL A 176 7.48 3.72 14.70
C VAL A 176 7.46 3.32 16.18
N ALA A 177 6.36 2.74 16.67
CA ALA A 177 6.17 2.49 18.09
C ALA A 177 6.73 1.15 18.59
N CYS A 178 7.04 0.21 17.68
CA CYS A 178 7.33 -1.17 18.04
C CYS A 178 8.44 -1.83 17.23
N SER A 179 8.73 -1.31 16.03
CA SER A 179 9.75 -1.89 15.16
C SER A 179 11.15 -1.47 15.60
N PRO A 180 12.18 -2.30 15.32
CA PRO A 180 13.56 -1.99 15.68
C PRO A 180 14.17 -0.84 14.84
N LEU A 181 13.42 -0.28 13.89
CA LEU A 181 13.93 0.73 12.96
C LEU A 181 14.02 2.12 13.58
N PHE A 182 13.24 2.40 14.62
CA PHE A 182 13.25 3.69 15.32
C PHE A 182 13.58 3.42 16.79
N PRO A 183 14.71 3.93 17.32
CA PRO A 183 14.99 3.85 18.75
C PRO A 183 14.04 4.79 19.52
N ASP A 184 13.66 4.36 20.72
CA ASP A 184 12.88 5.13 21.71
C ASP A 184 13.63 6.40 22.17
#